data_AF-A0A060W9U8-F1
#
_entry.id   AF-A0A060W9U8-F1
#
_cell.length_a   1.000
_cell.length_b   1.000
_cell.length_c   1.000
_cell.angle_alpha   90.00
_cell.angle_beta   90.00
_cell.angle_gamma   90.00
#
_symmetry.space_group_name_H-M   'P 1'
#
loop_
_entity.id
_entity.type
_entity.pdbx_description
1 polymer ?
#
loop_
_entity_poly.entity_id
_entity_poly.type
_entity_poly.pdbx_seq_one_letter_code
_entity_poly.pdbx_strand_id
1 'polypeptide(L)'
;MGHSVSKQTIMDMELMILKALDFRLNTPNPLTYVEILLEVLGHNDSSIPVEHLHHLSRHVLQFTYLQRTAIYDSLLKATTQCLSPSDEQRKTFVSVTEDCMLLGVGVIAVGAYILNVTNWEQVVEELSHITGISVKSISDFTHVTLMHITKNNSPMVTAT
;
A
#
# COMPACT_ATOMS: atom_id res chain seq x y z
N MET A 1 0.21 -3.57 29.26
CA MET A 1 -0.59 -2.65 30.09
C MET A 1 -1.77 -2.17 29.26
N GLY A 2 -3.00 -2.47 29.67
CA GLY A 2 -4.21 -1.97 29.00
C GLY A 2 -5.02 -1.13 29.99
N HIS A 3 -5.30 0.12 29.64
CA HIS A 3 -6.20 0.96 30.42
C HIS A 3 -7.66 0.53 30.17
N SER A 4 -8.44 0.36 31.23
CA SER A 4 -9.88 0.12 31.13
C SER A 4 -10.59 1.42 30.79
N VAL A 5 -11.06 1.56 29.55
CA VAL A 5 -11.88 2.70 29.10
C VAL A 5 -13.36 2.36 29.32
N SER A 6 -14.13 3.31 29.87
CA SER A 6 -15.57 3.11 30.08
C SER A 6 -16.34 3.16 28.75
N LYS A 7 -17.48 2.46 28.67
CA LYS A 7 -18.37 2.52 27.49
C LYS A 7 -18.83 3.94 27.16
N GLN A 8 -19.10 4.75 28.18
CA GLN A 8 -19.50 6.15 28.01
C GLN A 8 -18.38 6.95 27.33
N THR A 9 -17.14 6.76 27.79
CA THR A 9 -15.97 7.42 27.22
C THR A 9 -15.76 7.05 25.75
N ILE A 10 -15.96 5.78 25.38
CA ILE A 10 -15.88 5.35 23.97
C ILE A 10 -16.95 6.04 23.13
N MET A 11 -18.21 6.07 23.60
CA MET A 11 -19.31 6.72 22.89
C MET A 11 -19.09 8.22 22.71
N ASP A 12 -18.59 8.91 23.74
CA ASP A 12 -18.29 10.34 23.67
C ASP A 12 -17.16 10.62 22.67
N MET A 13 -16.13 9.76 22.62
CA MET A 13 -15.05 9.84 21.63
C MET A 13 -15.55 9.55 20.21
N GLU A 14 -16.36 8.52 20.00
CA GLU A 14 -16.96 8.20 18.71
C GLU A 14 -17.80 9.37 18.19
N LEU A 15 -18.67 9.94 19.02
CA LEU A 15 -19.49 11.09 18.63
C LEU A 15 -18.63 12.33 18.32
N MET A 16 -17.55 12.54 19.08
CA MET A 16 -16.60 13.63 18.81
C MET A 16 -15.92 13.45 17.45
N ILE A 17 -15.43 12.25 17.13
CA ILE A 17 -14.80 11.94 15.85
C ILE A 17 -15.80 12.09 14.70
N LEU A 18 -17.02 11.55 14.84
CA LEU A 18 -18.07 11.67 13.82
C LEU A 18 -18.42 13.14 13.54
N LYS A 19 -18.58 13.95 14.59
CA LYS A 19 -18.79 15.40 14.45
C LYS A 19 -17.61 16.09 13.77
N ALA A 20 -16.38 15.75 14.14
CA ALA A 20 -15.17 16.31 13.52
C ALA A 20 -15.07 15.97 12.02
N LEU A 21 -15.56 14.80 11.62
CA LEU A 21 -15.66 14.37 10.22
C LEU A 21 -16.91 14.93 9.50
N ASP A 22 -17.76 15.70 10.18
CA ASP A 22 -19.05 16.15 9.68
C ASP A 22 -19.93 14.97 9.21
N PHE A 23 -19.82 13.84 9.90
CA PHE A 23 -20.45 12.56 9.57
C PHE A 23 -20.15 12.04 8.15
N ARG A 24 -19.13 12.57 7.47
CA ARG A 24 -18.68 12.12 6.15
C ARG A 24 -17.73 10.94 6.30
N LEU A 25 -18.31 9.74 6.36
CA LEU A 25 -17.58 8.48 6.51
C LEU A 25 -17.21 7.81 5.19
N ASN A 26 -17.79 8.28 4.07
CA ASN A 26 -17.54 7.75 2.74
C ASN A 26 -16.21 8.29 2.17
N THR A 27 -15.11 7.96 2.84
CA THR A 27 -13.77 8.29 2.35
C THR A 27 -13.28 7.22 1.36
N PRO A 28 -12.37 7.59 0.43
CA PRO A 28 -11.74 6.62 -0.46
C PRO A 28 -11.10 5.49 0.36
N ASN A 29 -11.54 4.26 0.13
CA ASN A 29 -10.98 3.07 0.76
C ASN A 29 -9.97 2.44 -0.20
N PRO A 30 -8.66 2.36 0.14
CA PRO A 30 -7.68 1.74 -0.74
C PRO A 30 -7.97 0.28 -1.08
N LEU A 31 -8.69 -0.45 -0.22
CA LEU A 31 -9.13 -1.80 -0.56
C LEU A 31 -10.13 -1.81 -1.73
N THR A 32 -10.99 -0.80 -1.84
CA THR A 32 -11.92 -0.69 -2.97
C THR A 32 -11.18 -0.49 -4.29
N TYR A 33 -10.07 0.27 -4.30
CA TYR A 33 -9.23 0.38 -5.50
C TYR A 33 -8.60 -0.97 -5.86
N VAL A 34 -8.11 -1.72 -4.86
CA VAL A 34 -7.57 -3.07 -5.08
C VAL A 34 -8.62 -3.99 -5.70
N GLU A 35 -9.83 -4.02 -5.15
CA GLU A 35 -10.93 -4.86 -5.63
C GLU A 35 -11.35 -4.50 -7.06
N ILE A 36 -11.49 -3.20 -7.37
CA ILE A 36 -11.82 -2.73 -8.72
C ILE A 36 -10.73 -3.14 -9.72
N LEU A 37 -9.46 -2.93 -9.38
CA LEU A 37 -8.35 -3.27 -10.28
C LEU A 37 -8.24 -4.77 -10.52
N LEU A 38 -8.46 -5.58 -9.48
CA LEU A 38 -8.46 -7.04 -9.60
C LEU A 38 -9.62 -7.56 -10.45
N GLU A 39 -10.79 -6.94 -10.36
CA GLU A 39 -11.93 -7.26 -11.23
C GLU A 39 -11.60 -6.98 -12.70
N VAL A 40 -11.01 -5.81 -13.00
CA VAL A 40 -10.61 -5.45 -14.36
C VAL A 40 -9.50 -6.37 -14.87
N LEU A 41 -8.50 -6.71 -14.03
CA LEU A 41 -7.45 -7.66 -14.39
C LEU A 41 -8.01 -9.04 -14.72
N GLY A 42 -8.90 -9.58 -13.89
CA GLY A 42 -9.54 -10.87 -14.13
C GLY A 42 -10.43 -10.88 -15.37
N HIS A 43 -11.04 -9.74 -15.71
CA HIS A 43 -11.79 -9.58 -16.94
C HIS A 43 -10.89 -9.58 -18.18
N ASN A 44 -9.73 -8.91 -18.12
CA ASN A 44 -8.78 -8.83 -19.22
C ASN A 44 -8.06 -10.16 -19.46
N ASP A 45 -7.71 -10.88 -18.39
CA ASP A 45 -7.03 -12.16 -18.47
C ASP A 45 -7.55 -13.15 -17.41
N SER A 46 -8.35 -14.11 -17.85
CA SER A 46 -8.92 -15.17 -17.02
C SER A 46 -7.89 -16.13 -16.40
N SER A 47 -6.63 -16.11 -16.85
CA SER A 47 -5.56 -16.92 -16.27
C SER A 47 -5.00 -16.33 -14.96
N ILE A 48 -5.30 -15.05 -14.68
CA ILE A 48 -4.85 -14.38 -13.46
C ILE A 48 -5.61 -14.95 -12.25
N PRO A 49 -4.90 -15.45 -11.21
CA PRO A 49 -5.53 -16.02 -10.02
C PRO A 49 -6.03 -14.92 -9.07
N VAL A 50 -7.10 -14.22 -9.47
CA VAL A 50 -7.65 -13.04 -8.78
C VAL A 50 -7.93 -13.27 -7.30
N GLU A 51 -8.49 -14.43 -6.93
CA GLU A 51 -8.81 -14.73 -5.53
C GLU A 51 -7.55 -14.79 -4.65
N HIS A 52 -6.49 -15.41 -5.15
CA HIS A 52 -5.20 -15.50 -4.44
C HIS A 52 -4.53 -14.12 -4.35
N LEU A 53 -4.57 -13.35 -5.44
CA LEU A 53 -4.05 -11.99 -5.46
C LEU A 53 -4.83 -11.07 -4.52
N HIS A 54 -6.15 -11.20 -4.44
CA HIS A 54 -6.97 -10.45 -3.50
C HIS A 54 -6.55 -10.73 -2.06
N HIS A 55 -6.39 -12.01 -1.71
CA HIS A 55 -5.94 -12.39 -0.37
C HIS A 55 -4.56 -11.80 -0.03
N LEU A 56 -3.57 -11.96 -0.92
CA LEU A 56 -2.23 -11.42 -0.72
C LEU A 56 -2.20 -9.90 -0.68
N SER A 57 -2.94 -9.23 -1.57
CA SER A 57 -3.03 -7.77 -1.64
C SER A 57 -3.60 -7.19 -0.36
N ARG A 58 -4.56 -7.86 0.31
CA ARG A 58 -5.06 -7.44 1.62
C ARG A 58 -3.98 -7.49 2.71
N HIS A 59 -3.18 -8.54 2.76
CA HIS A 59 -2.07 -8.65 3.72
C HIS A 59 -0.98 -7.63 3.44
N VAL A 60 -0.62 -7.44 2.17
CA VAL A 60 0.35 -6.41 1.76
C VAL A 60 -0.18 -5.03 2.11
N LEU A 61 -1.45 -4.74 1.87
CA LEU A 61 -2.07 -3.45 2.23
C LEU A 61 -1.98 -3.21 3.74
N GLN A 62 -2.34 -4.19 4.56
CA GLN A 62 -2.20 -4.10 6.02
C GLN A 62 -0.76 -3.83 6.43
N PHE A 63 0.20 -4.56 5.86
CA PHE A 63 1.63 -4.34 6.12
C PHE A 63 2.07 -2.92 5.73
N THR A 64 1.68 -2.46 4.53
CA THR A 64 2.00 -1.13 4.02
C THR A 64 1.43 -0.03 4.90
N TYR A 65 0.26 -0.24 5.52
CA TYR A 65 -0.29 0.69 6.50
C TYR A 65 0.50 0.70 7.81
N LEU A 66 0.94 -0.45 8.31
CA LEU A 66 1.74 -0.55 9.53
C LEU A 66 3.15 0.06 9.35
N GLN A 67 3.73 -0.09 8.16
CA GLN A 67 5.07 0.40 7.82
C GLN A 67 5.03 1.65 6.93
N ARG A 68 3.90 2.36 6.90
CA ARG A 68 3.63 3.45 5.94
C ARG A 68 4.76 4.47 5.90
N THR A 69 5.14 5.01 7.05
CA THR A 69 6.20 6.02 7.13
C THR A 69 7.53 5.52 6.57
N ALA A 70 7.93 4.29 6.90
CA ALA A 70 9.21 3.72 6.46
C ALA A 70 9.22 3.39 4.97
N ILE A 71 8.11 2.85 4.45
CA ILE A 71 7.95 2.52 3.03
C ILE A 71 7.95 3.81 2.19
N TYR A 72 7.14 4.81 2.53
CA TYR A 72 7.07 6.03 1.75
C TYR A 72 8.33 6.91 1.87
N ASP A 73 9.04 6.90 3.01
CA ASP A 73 10.37 7.55 3.10
C ASP A 73 11.40 6.86 2.19
N SER A 74 11.37 5.52 2.12
CA SER A 74 12.23 4.76 1.22
C SER A 74 11.86 4.97 -0.25
N LEU A 75 10.57 5.06 -0.55
CA LEU A 75 10.06 5.35 -1.89
C LEU A 75 10.47 6.75 -2.33
N LEU A 76 10.35 7.76 -1.46
CA LEU A 76 10.82 9.11 -1.73
C LEU A 76 12.32 9.12 -2.08
N LYS A 77 13.15 8.41 -1.31
CA LYS A 77 14.59 8.29 -1.57
C LYS A 77 14.87 7.60 -2.90
N ALA A 78 14.12 6.54 -3.22
CA ALA A 78 14.26 5.81 -4.48
C ALA A 78 13.88 6.69 -5.68
N THR A 79 12.75 7.40 -5.61
CA THR A 79 12.25 8.25 -6.70
C THR A 79 13.11 9.50 -6.91
N THR A 80 13.63 10.11 -5.84
CA THR A 80 14.49 11.31 -5.93
C THR A 80 15.97 10.98 -6.14
N GLN A 81 16.36 9.70 -6.03
CA GLN A 81 17.75 9.25 -6.00
C GLN A 81 18.61 10.02 -4.96
N CYS A 82 17.98 10.47 -3.88
CA CYS A 82 18.60 11.30 -2.85
C CYS A 82 18.43 10.65 -1.47
N LEU A 83 19.55 10.41 -0.77
CA LEU A 83 19.54 9.79 0.56
C LEU A 83 18.96 10.72 1.65
N SER A 84 19.02 12.03 1.43
CA SER A 84 18.52 13.07 2.33
C SER A 84 17.63 14.05 1.55
N PRO A 85 16.36 13.69 1.28
CA PRO A 85 15.44 14.55 0.53
C PRO A 85 15.20 15.89 1.25
N SER A 86 15.14 16.97 0.48
CA SER A 86 14.83 18.30 1.00
C SER A 86 13.36 18.42 1.44
N ASP A 87 13.05 19.45 2.23
CA ASP A 87 11.67 19.70 2.65
C ASP A 87 10.72 19.98 1.48
N GLU A 88 11.22 20.60 0.41
CA GLU A 88 10.43 20.83 -0.81
C GLU A 88 10.11 19.53 -1.56
N GLN A 89 11.07 18.60 -1.62
CA GLN A 89 10.84 17.27 -2.19
C GLN A 89 9.82 16.49 -1.36
N ARG A 90 9.91 16.58 -0.02
CA ARG A 90 8.94 15.95 0.89
C ARG A 90 7.53 16.50 0.70
N LYS A 91 7.37 17.82 0.62
CA LYS A 91 6.07 18.46 0.36
C LYS A 91 5.46 18.00 -0.96
N THR A 92 6.27 17.96 -2.02
CA THR A 92 5.81 17.53 -3.35
C THR A 92 5.39 16.06 -3.36
N PHE A 93 6.04 15.24 -2.53
CA PHE A 93 5.76 13.82 -2.42
C PHE A 93 4.52 13.48 -1.58
N VAL A 94 3.95 14.43 -0.82
CA VAL A 94 2.74 14.18 -0.03
C VAL A 94 1.60 13.65 -0.90
N SER A 95 1.45 14.16 -2.12
CA SER A 95 0.47 13.68 -3.10
C SER A 95 0.61 12.19 -3.40
N VAL A 96 1.84 11.68 -3.49
CA VAL A 96 2.14 10.25 -3.70
C VAL A 96 1.72 9.42 -2.49
N THR A 97 1.86 9.98 -1.29
CA THR A 97 1.44 9.29 -0.07
C THR A 97 -0.07 9.22 0.09
N GLU A 98 -0.82 10.13 -0.54
CA GLU A 98 -2.29 10.18 -0.48
C GLU A 98 -2.96 9.50 -1.69
N ASP A 99 -2.18 9.08 -2.68
CA ASP A 99 -2.67 8.41 -3.89
C ASP A 99 -3.09 6.95 -3.61
N CYS A 100 -4.40 6.76 -3.49
CA CYS A 100 -5.00 5.45 -3.26
C CYS A 100 -4.94 4.53 -4.49
N MET A 101 -4.86 5.09 -5.70
CA MET A 101 -4.71 4.31 -6.93
C MET A 101 -3.31 3.71 -7.02
N LEU A 102 -2.28 4.53 -6.78
CA LEU A 102 -0.89 4.06 -6.72
C LEU A 102 -0.70 3.00 -5.62
N LEU A 103 -1.29 3.23 -4.44
CA LEU A 103 -1.27 2.25 -3.37
C LEU A 103 -1.94 0.93 -3.81
N GLY A 104 -3.12 1.00 -4.42
CA GLY A 104 -3.83 -0.18 -4.92
C GLY A 104 -3.03 -0.98 -5.94
N VAL A 105 -2.50 -0.32 -6.97
CA VAL A 105 -1.63 -0.95 -7.97
C VAL A 105 -0.37 -1.53 -7.34
N GLY A 106 0.27 -0.79 -6.44
CA GLY A 106 1.50 -1.20 -5.77
C GLY A 106 1.31 -2.46 -4.92
N VAL A 107 0.22 -2.57 -4.15
CA VAL A 107 -0.02 -3.76 -3.33
C VAL A 107 -0.40 -4.99 -4.15
N ILE A 108 -1.12 -4.81 -5.27
CA ILE A 108 -1.40 -5.90 -6.20
C ILE A 108 -0.10 -6.40 -6.84
N ALA A 109 0.76 -5.48 -7.30
CA ALA A 109 2.05 -5.84 -7.90
C ALA A 109 2.95 -6.60 -6.92
N VAL A 110 3.01 -6.19 -5.65
CA VAL A 110 3.72 -6.95 -4.59
C VAL A 110 3.07 -8.32 -4.38
N GLY A 111 1.74 -8.39 -4.30
CA GLY A 111 1.02 -9.66 -4.17
C GLY A 111 1.29 -10.62 -5.32
N ALA A 112 1.33 -10.11 -6.55
CA ALA A 112 1.66 -10.88 -7.75
C ALA A 112 3.11 -11.38 -7.72
N TYR A 113 4.05 -10.56 -7.26
CA TYR A 113 5.45 -10.96 -7.12
C TYR A 113 5.59 -12.12 -6.11
N ILE A 114 4.92 -12.00 -4.97
CA ILE A 114 4.93 -13.03 -3.91
C ILE A 114 4.27 -14.33 -4.39
N LEU A 115 3.18 -14.22 -5.16
CA LEU A 115 2.44 -15.38 -5.66
C LEU A 115 3.22 -16.15 -6.73
N ASN A 116 3.68 -15.45 -7.76
CA ASN A 116 4.44 -16.03 -8.85
C ASN A 116 5.22 -14.95 -9.63
N VAL A 117 6.52 -14.87 -9.38
CA VAL A 117 7.43 -13.93 -10.05
C VAL A 117 7.41 -14.06 -11.57
N THR A 118 7.15 -15.25 -12.13
CA THR A 118 7.15 -15.48 -13.58
C THR A 118 6.06 -14.70 -14.31
N ASN A 119 4.90 -14.49 -13.68
CA ASN A 119 3.77 -13.77 -14.29
C ASN A 119 3.70 -12.31 -13.83
N TRP A 120 4.66 -11.87 -13.03
CA TRP A 120 4.63 -10.54 -12.42
C TRP A 120 4.72 -9.42 -13.46
N GLU A 121 5.61 -9.56 -14.45
CA GLU A 121 5.79 -8.55 -15.51
C GLU A 121 4.47 -8.31 -16.26
N GLN A 122 3.77 -9.39 -16.63
CA GLN A 122 2.46 -9.30 -17.28
C GLN A 122 1.42 -8.56 -16.43
N VAL A 123 1.34 -8.87 -15.13
CA VAL A 123 0.41 -8.19 -14.22
C VAL A 123 0.73 -6.70 -14.09
N VAL A 124 2.02 -6.35 -14.03
CA VAL A 124 2.46 -4.95 -13.93
C VAL A 124 2.18 -4.18 -15.22
N GLU A 125 2.39 -4.79 -16.39
CA GLU A 125 2.06 -4.19 -17.68
C GLU A 125 0.55 -3.90 -17.80
N GLU A 126 -0.29 -4.87 -17.44
CA GLU A 126 -1.75 -4.68 -17.45
C GLU A 126 -2.19 -3.59 -16.47
N LEU A 127 -1.66 -3.59 -15.25
CA LEU A 127 -1.96 -2.52 -14.27
C LEU A 127 -1.51 -1.14 -14.76
N SER A 128 -0.35 -1.07 -15.42
CA SER A 128 0.14 0.16 -16.03
C SER A 128 -0.79 0.65 -17.14
N HIS A 129 -1.28 -0.28 -17.98
CA HIS A 129 -2.24 0.01 -19.03
C HIS A 129 -3.60 0.49 -18.49
N ILE A 130 -4.14 -0.17 -17.46
CA ILE A 130 -5.43 0.16 -16.84
C ILE A 130 -5.41 1.55 -16.17
N THR A 131 -4.32 1.88 -15.48
CA THR A 131 -4.26 3.06 -14.60
C THR A 131 -3.48 4.24 -15.15
N GLY A 132 -2.66 4.03 -16.18
CA GLY A 132 -1.71 5.01 -16.70
C GLY A 132 -0.50 5.25 -15.81
N ILE A 133 -0.37 4.55 -14.67
CA ILE A 133 0.81 4.62 -13.80
C ILE A 133 1.96 3.89 -14.48
N SER A 134 3.14 4.52 -14.55
CA SER A 134 4.28 3.92 -15.24
C SER A 134 4.74 2.61 -14.59
N VAL A 135 5.10 1.62 -15.40
CA VAL A 135 5.73 0.36 -14.97
C VAL A 135 6.85 0.62 -13.96
N LYS A 136 7.70 1.63 -14.22
CA LYS A 136 8.78 2.01 -13.31
C LYS A 136 8.27 2.36 -11.91
N SER A 137 7.23 3.20 -11.79
CA SER A 137 6.65 3.58 -10.50
C SER A 137 6.09 2.38 -9.75
N ILE A 138 5.45 1.45 -10.46
CA ILE A 138 4.91 0.21 -9.89
C ILE A 138 6.06 -0.69 -9.40
N SER A 139 7.11 -0.83 -10.20
CA SER A 139 8.31 -1.59 -9.87
C SER A 139 9.07 -1.01 -8.67
N ASP A 140 9.25 0.31 -8.61
CA ASP A 140 9.89 1.01 -7.50
C ASP A 140 9.11 0.78 -6.20
N PHE A 141 7.78 0.93 -6.25
CA PHE A 141 6.90 0.64 -5.11
C PHE A 141 7.00 -0.83 -4.67
N THR A 142 6.98 -1.75 -5.63
CA THR A 142 7.08 -3.19 -5.39
C THR A 142 8.38 -3.55 -4.70
N HIS A 143 9.50 -3.08 -5.26
CA HIS A 143 10.84 -3.32 -4.74
C HIS A 143 11.00 -2.77 -3.32
N VAL A 144 10.60 -1.52 -3.08
CA VAL A 144 10.70 -0.89 -1.76
C VAL A 144 9.87 -1.64 -0.72
N THR A 145 8.64 -2.02 -1.07
CA THR A 145 7.76 -2.74 -0.15
C THR A 145 8.33 -4.12 0.20
N LEU A 146 8.80 -4.88 -0.80
CA LEU A 146 9.46 -6.18 -0.60
C LEU A 146 10.74 -6.07 0.25
N MET A 147 11.51 -4.99 0.10
CA MET A 147 12.68 -4.73 0.92
C MET A 147 12.32 -4.58 2.40
N HIS A 148 11.20 -3.92 2.70
CA HIS A 148 10.71 -3.78 4.09
C HIS A 148 10.13 -5.09 4.63
N ILE A 149 9.44 -5.87 3.80
CA ILE A 149 8.93 -7.20 4.18
C ILE A 149 10.10 -8.13 4.55
N THR A 150 11.14 -8.18 3.71
CA THR A 150 12.30 -9.06 3.94
C THR A 150 13.17 -8.61 5.12
N LYS A 151 13.37 -7.29 5.31
CA LYS A 151 14.10 -6.76 6.47
C LYS A 151 13.43 -7.09 7.81
N ASN A 152 12.10 -7.06 7.86
CA ASN A 152 11.36 -7.43 9.08
C ASN A 152 11.40 -8.94 9.38
N ASN A 153 11.78 -9.77 8.41
CA ASN A 153 11.93 -11.22 8.57
C ASN A 153 13.35 -11.66 8.96
N SER A 154 14.35 -10.75 8.94
CA SER A 154 15.68 -11.06 9.45
C SER A 154 15.68 -11.04 10.98
N PRO A 155 15.96 -12.16 11.67
CA PRO A 155 16.12 -12.13 13.12
C PRO A 155 17.28 -11.19 13.45
N MET A 156 17.06 -10.29 14.41
CA MET A 156 18.13 -9.54 15.07
C MET A 156 19.16 -10.55 15.59
N VAL A 157 20.23 -10.79 14.83
CA VAL A 157 21.43 -11.39 15.38
C VAL A 157 22.07 -10.32 16.22
N THR A 158 21.67 -10.26 17.49
CA THR A 158 22.42 -9.57 18.54
C THR A 158 23.79 -10.22 18.61
N ALA A 159 24.79 -9.54 18.06
CA ALA A 159 26.18 -9.83 18.34
C ALA A 159 26.42 -9.58 19.84
N THR A 160 26.75 -10.65 20.55
CA THR A 160 27.28 -10.67 21.92
C THR A 160 28.70 -10.11 21.96
#